data_AF-A0A3D4NQT2-F1
#
_entry.id   AF-A0A3D4NQT2-F1
#
_cell.length_a   1.000
_cell.length_b   1.000
_cell.length_c   1.000
_cell.angle_alpha   90.00
_cell.angle_beta   90.00
_cell.angle_gamma   90.00
#
_symmetry.space_group_name_H-M   'P 1'
#
loop_
_entity.id
_entity.type
_entity.pdbx_description
1 polymer ?
#
loop_
_entity_poly.entity_id
_entity_poly.type
_entity_poly.pdbx_seq_one_letter_code
_entity_poly.pdbx_strand_id
1 'polypeptide(L)'
;MASKPRSQDTYHYPNSAWRKLFAGGDYRFLQDDIRQLDARLFYFFYATVNTPALVKKMVGVGSQYAAAFVDAKGQPLDGAKNYRLHL
;
A
#
# COMPACT_ATOMS: atom_id res chain seq x y z
N MET A 1 -1.08 3.90 13.79
CA MET A 1 -0.16 4.32 12.71
C MET A 1 -0.48 3.65 11.38
N ALA A 2 -0.77 2.34 11.34
CA ALA A 2 -0.99 1.63 10.08
C ALA A 2 -2.31 1.93 9.35
N SER A 3 -3.36 2.41 10.02
CA SER A 3 -4.67 2.70 9.41
C SER A 3 -4.80 4.11 8.81
N LYS A 4 -3.80 5.00 8.94
CA LYS A 4 -3.84 6.34 8.35
C LYS A 4 -2.43 6.89 8.12
N PRO A 5 -1.82 6.65 6.95
CA PRO A 5 -0.50 7.17 6.61
C PRO A 5 -0.52 8.71 6.55
N ARG A 6 0.60 9.35 6.90
CA ARG A 6 0.75 10.82 6.84
C ARG A 6 0.85 11.35 5.41
N SER A 7 1.44 10.57 4.51
CA SER A 7 1.69 10.96 3.11
C SER A 7 0.53 10.54 2.21
N GLN A 8 -0.01 11.48 1.43
CA GLN A 8 -1.13 11.25 0.50
C GLN A 8 -0.72 10.41 -0.73
N ASP A 9 0.55 10.44 -1.07
CA ASP A 9 1.22 9.70 -2.13
C ASP A 9 1.17 8.16 -1.94
N THR A 10 0.78 7.72 -0.74
CA THR A 10 0.51 6.30 -0.42
C THR A 10 -0.82 5.79 -0.94
N TYR A 11 -1.74 6.65 -1.42
CA TYR A 11 -3.03 6.24 -1.95
C TYR A 11 -2.96 5.93 -3.46
N HIS A 12 -3.72 4.93 -3.90
CA HIS A 12 -3.88 4.63 -5.34
C HIS A 12 -4.82 5.62 -6.03
N TYR A 13 -5.90 6.00 -5.35
CA TYR A 13 -6.93 6.88 -5.88
C TYR A 13 -7.28 7.99 -4.87
N PRO A 14 -7.63 9.20 -5.34
CA PRO A 14 -8.15 10.25 -4.46
C PRO A 14 -9.36 9.77 -3.66
N ASN A 15 -9.45 10.17 -2.39
CA ASN A 15 -10.58 9.84 -1.49
C ASN A 15 -10.88 8.33 -1.38
N SER A 16 -9.86 7.48 -1.50
CA SER A 16 -10.02 6.03 -1.48
C SER A 16 -9.38 5.38 -0.26
N ALA A 17 -9.88 4.21 0.13
CA ALA A 17 -9.23 3.35 1.11
C ALA A 17 -8.01 2.60 0.54
N TRP A 18 -7.89 2.53 -0.80
CA TRP A 18 -6.86 1.76 -1.50
C TRP A 18 -5.47 2.41 -1.41
N ARG A 19 -4.51 1.63 -0.92
CA ARG A 19 -3.12 2.05 -0.68
C ARG A 19 -2.13 1.24 -1.47
N LYS A 20 -1.07 1.93 -1.88
CA LYS A 20 0.17 1.35 -2.40
C LYS A 20 0.93 0.77 -1.21
N LEU A 21 1.26 -0.52 -1.28
CA LEU A 21 2.11 -1.13 -0.26
C LEU A 21 3.57 -0.64 -0.37
N PHE A 22 4.03 -0.33 -1.58
CA PHE A 22 5.37 0.20 -1.84
C PHE A 22 5.32 1.71 -2.08
N ALA A 23 5.49 2.51 -1.02
CA ALA A 23 5.65 3.95 -1.18
C ALA A 23 6.95 4.25 -1.96
N GLY A 24 6.87 5.15 -2.95
CA GLY A 24 7.98 5.50 -3.83
C GLY A 24 8.24 4.54 -5.00
N GLY A 25 7.60 3.36 -5.06
CA GLY A 25 7.72 2.46 -6.21
C GLY A 25 9.11 1.82 -6.39
N ASP A 26 9.96 1.86 -5.37
CA ASP A 26 11.27 1.19 -5.36
C ASP A 26 11.28 0.09 -4.28
N TYR A 27 11.72 -1.11 -4.64
CA TYR A 27 11.76 -2.27 -3.74
C TYR A 27 12.71 -2.09 -2.54
N ARG A 28 13.66 -1.16 -2.63
CA ARG A 28 14.61 -0.80 -1.57
C ARG A 28 14.09 0.37 -0.72
N PHE A 29 12.92 0.93 -1.06
CA PHE A 29 12.31 2.08 -0.39
C PHE A 29 13.19 3.33 -0.45
N LEU A 30 13.84 3.56 -1.59
CA LEU A 30 14.65 4.75 -1.83
C LEU A 30 13.82 5.85 -2.50
N GLN A 31 14.01 7.07 -2.05
CA GLN A 31 13.55 8.30 -2.69
C GLN A 31 14.73 9.28 -2.67
N ASP A 32 15.14 9.76 -3.85
CA ASP A 32 16.33 10.60 -4.02
C ASP A 32 17.59 10.00 -3.34
N ASP A 33 17.80 8.69 -3.52
CA ASP A 33 18.85 7.87 -2.88
C ASP A 33 18.81 7.79 -1.34
N ILE A 34 17.82 8.39 -0.71
CA ILE A 34 17.59 8.33 0.74
C ILE A 34 16.55 7.25 1.04
N ARG A 35 16.86 6.38 2.00
CA ARG A 35 15.96 5.31 2.43
C ARG A 35 14.84 5.83 3.31
N GLN A 36 13.61 5.61 2.87
CA GLN A 36 12.39 5.94 3.62
C GLN A 36 12.09 4.86 4.66
N LEU A 37 12.56 5.06 5.89
CA LEU A 37 12.42 4.09 6.98
C LEU A 37 10.96 3.79 7.35
N ASP A 38 10.11 4.82 7.37
CA ASP A 38 8.69 4.67 7.69
C ASP A 38 7.97 3.79 6.66
N ALA A 39 8.24 4.02 5.37
CA ALA A 39 7.68 3.23 4.27
C ALA A 39 8.13 1.77 4.34
N ARG A 40 9.43 1.55 4.60
CA ARG A 40 10.00 0.22 4.76
C ARG A 40 9.40 -0.53 5.95
N LEU A 41 9.31 0.13 7.11
CA LEU A 41 8.75 -0.46 8.32
C LEU A 41 7.27 -0.79 8.12
N PHE A 42 6.50 0.12 7.51
CA PHE A 42 5.10 -0.12 7.18
C PHE A 42 4.93 -1.34 6.28
N TYR A 43 5.73 -1.46 5.22
CA TYR A 43 5.67 -2.62 4.33
C TYR A 43 5.97 -3.93 5.06
N PHE A 44 7.09 -3.97 5.80
CA PHE A 44 7.52 -5.19 6.49
C PHE A 44 6.67 -5.59 7.69
N PHE A 45 5.81 -4.69 8.18
CA PHE A 45 4.79 -5.04 9.16
C PHE A 45 3.68 -5.92 8.57
N TYR A 46 3.41 -5.82 7.26
CA TYR A 46 2.32 -6.54 6.58
C TYR A 46 2.79 -7.61 5.59
N ALA A 47 4.00 -7.50 5.04
CA ALA A 47 4.53 -8.38 4.01
C ALA A 47 6.02 -8.66 4.23
N THR A 48 6.54 -9.77 3.70
CA THR A 48 7.90 -10.23 4.02
C THR A 48 8.89 -10.16 2.85
N VAL A 49 8.41 -10.12 1.60
CA VAL A 49 9.26 -10.27 0.40
C VAL A 49 9.16 -9.01 -0.48
N ASN A 50 10.29 -8.39 -0.82
CA ASN A 50 10.36 -7.14 -1.60
C ASN A 50 11.27 -7.26 -2.84
N THR A 51 10.95 -8.13 -3.79
CA THR A 51 11.75 -8.28 -5.02
C THR A 51 11.43 -7.18 -6.06
N PRO A 52 12.36 -6.89 -6.99
CA PRO A 52 12.10 -5.93 -8.07
C PRO A 52 10.84 -6.24 -8.89
N ALA A 53 10.52 -7.52 -9.08
CA ALA A 53 9.35 -7.97 -9.84
C ALA A 53 8.00 -7.67 -9.15
N LEU A 54 7.98 -7.52 -7.82
CA LEU A 54 6.78 -7.16 -7.05
C LEU A 54 6.45 -5.66 -7.10
N VAL A 55 7.45 -4.83 -7.43
CA VAL A 55 7.33 -3.37 -7.34
C VAL A 55 7.37 -2.70 -8.70
N LYS A 56 8.21 -3.19 -9.61
CA LYS A 56 8.30 -2.63 -10.96
C LYS A 56 7.01 -2.90 -11.72
N LYS A 57 6.44 -1.83 -12.29
CA LYS A 57 5.35 -1.95 -13.25
C LYS A 57 5.87 -2.63 -14.52
N MET A 58 5.53 -3.90 -14.68
CA MET A 58 5.76 -4.66 -15.91
C MET A 58 4.40 -4.87 -16.58
N VAL A 59 4.25 -4.42 -17.82
CA VAL A 59 2.98 -4.56 -18.55
C VAL A 59 2.87 -6.00 -19.04
N GLY A 60 1.75 -6.65 -18.75
CA GLY A 60 1.45 -8.01 -19.21
C GLY A 60 2.12 -9.14 -18.41
N VAL A 61 2.98 -8.83 -17.43
CA VAL A 61 3.64 -9.83 -16.56
C VAL A 61 3.79 -9.31 -15.13
N GLY A 62 3.87 -10.23 -14.16
CA GLY A 62 4.02 -9.88 -12.73
C GLY A 62 2.70 -9.52 -12.04
N SER A 63 2.82 -8.90 -10.86
CA SER A 63 1.69 -8.60 -9.97
C SER A 63 1.80 -7.18 -9.42
N GLN A 64 0.66 -6.52 -9.23
CA GLN A 64 0.56 -5.25 -8.49
C GLN A 64 -0.34 -5.47 -7.27
N TYR A 65 0.05 -4.85 -6.16
CA TYR A 65 -0.61 -5.05 -4.87
C TYR A 65 -1.19 -3.74 -4.36
N ALA A 66 -2.49 -3.77 -4.07
CA ALA A 66 -3.22 -2.71 -3.39
C ALA A 66 -3.83 -3.28 -2.12
N ALA A 67 -3.82 -2.50 -1.03
CA ALA A 67 -4.41 -2.89 0.24
C ALA A 67 -5.37 -1.82 0.76
N ALA A 68 -6.46 -2.24 1.38
CA ALA A 68 -7.39 -1.38 2.10
C ALA A 68 -7.51 -1.88 3.54
N PHE A 69 -7.39 -0.96 4.50
CA PHE A 69 -7.47 -1.26 5.94
C PHE A 69 -8.69 -0.62 6.61
N VAL A 70 -9.44 0.17 5.85
CA VAL A 70 -10.62 0.91 6.30
C VAL A 70 -11.73 0.80 5.25
N ASP A 71 -12.97 0.98 5.66
CA ASP A 71 -14.13 1.06 4.78
C ASP A 71 -14.21 2.43 4.06
N ALA A 72 -15.26 2.60 3.25
CA ALA A 72 -15.51 3.85 2.51
C ALA A 72 -15.75 5.08 3.40
N LYS A 73 -16.03 4.88 4.69
CA LYS A 73 -16.21 5.95 5.69
C LYS A 73 -14.94 6.18 6.51
N GLY A 74 -13.84 5.48 6.21
CA GLY A 74 -12.58 5.57 6.93
C GLY A 74 -12.57 4.82 8.27
N GLN A 75 -13.56 3.96 8.54
CA GLN A 75 -13.60 3.12 9.75
C GLN A 75 -12.79 1.84 9.51
N PRO A 76 -12.05 1.33 10.51
CA PRO A 76 -11.38 0.03 10.39
C PRO A 76 -12.34 -1.07 9.98
N LEU A 77 -11.88 -1.97 9.11
CA LEU A 77 -12.66 -3.14 8.72
C LEU A 77 -12.89 -4.05 9.94
N ASP A 78 -14.14 -4.26 10.27
CA ASP A 78 -14.64 -5.08 11.38
C ASP A 78 -15.24 -6.39 10.84
N GLY A 79 -14.71 -7.53 11.28
CA GLY A 79 -15.13 -8.86 10.83
C GLY A 79 -16.56 -9.26 11.22
N ALA A 80 -17.21 -8.53 12.13
CA ALA A 80 -18.62 -8.73 12.46
C ALA A 80 -19.60 -8.09 11.46
N LYS A 81 -19.09 -7.31 10.48
CA LYS A 81 -19.90 -6.56 9.51
C LYS A 81 -19.76 -7.11 8.09
N ASN A 82 -20.73 -6.77 7.25
CA ASN A 82 -20.74 -7.09 5.83
C ASN A 82 -20.25 -5.90 4.99
N TYR A 83 -19.40 -6.17 4.01
CA TYR A 83 -18.87 -5.17 3.07
C TYR A 83 -19.06 -5.64 1.63
N ARG A 84 -19.11 -4.70 0.70
CA ARG A 84 -19.18 -4.97 -0.74
C ARG A 84 -18.03 -4.27 -1.44
N LEU A 85 -17.25 -5.02 -2.21
CA LEU A 85 -16.32 -4.47 -3.19
C LEU A 85 -17.00 -4.44 -4.55
N HIS A 86 -17.02 -3.28 -5.19
CA HIS A 86 -17.41 -3.15 -6.59
C HIS A 86 -16.12 -3.02 -7.41
N LEU A 87 -15.96 -3.90 -8.40
CA LEU A 87 -14.81 -3.96 -9.30
C LEU A 87 -15.16 -3.33 -10.65
#